data_AF-L7LF02-F1
#
_entry.id   AF-L7LF02-F1
#
_cell.length_a   1.000
_cell.length_b   1.000
_cell.length_c   1.000
_cell.angle_alpha   90.00
_cell.angle_beta   90.00
_cell.angle_gamma   90.00
#
_symmetry.space_group_name_H-M   'P 1'
#
loop_
_entity.id
_entity.type
_entity.pdbx_description
1 polymer ?
#
loop_
_entity_poly.entity_id
_entity_poly.type
_entity_poly.pdbx_seq_one_letter_code
_entity_poly.pdbx_strand_id
1 'polypeptide(L)'
;MLMRLTPTHVERLRAAQRGAGVQKYLIIPDKEGCPTMSSNPSTVHLLSLFSYMHLPPSLQIVSRKFHDLAHDLVSTYGEGPETSAMLRKLVEAKDCAVRQAVITDPGLTADRNVD
;
A
#
# COMPACT_ATOMS: atom_id res chain seq x y z
N MET A 1 -9.49 17.65 12.31
CA MET A 1 -10.36 17.10 13.38
C MET A 1 -9.94 15.65 13.61
N LEU A 2 -8.99 15.38 14.51
CA LEU A 2 -8.66 13.99 14.90
C LEU A 2 -9.88 13.42 15.61
N MET A 3 -10.44 12.30 15.11
CA MET A 3 -11.43 11.53 15.86
C MET A 3 -10.82 11.19 17.22
N ARG A 4 -11.42 11.67 18.31
CA ARG A 4 -11.06 11.26 19.67
C ARG A 4 -11.42 9.79 19.79
N LEU A 5 -10.45 8.91 19.59
CA LEU A 5 -10.60 7.49 19.87
C LEU A 5 -10.97 7.34 21.35
N THR A 6 -12.05 6.64 21.65
CA THR A 6 -12.42 6.33 23.03
C THR A 6 -11.31 5.49 23.67
N PRO A 7 -11.10 5.55 25.00
CA PRO A 7 -10.07 4.76 25.68
C PRO A 7 -10.11 3.26 25.31
N THR A 8 -11.33 2.74 25.09
CA THR A 8 -11.61 1.37 24.64
C THR A 8 -11.09 1.07 23.23
N HIS A 9 -11.13 2.04 22.29
CA HIS A 9 -10.55 1.87 20.96
C HIS A 9 -9.02 1.86 21.01
N VAL A 10 -8.42 2.71 21.84
CA VAL A 10 -6.97 2.76 22.03
C VAL A 10 -6.45 1.46 22.66
N GLU A 11 -7.16 0.90 23.62
CA GLU A 11 -6.80 -0.39 24.21
C GLU A 11 -6.95 -1.57 23.24
N ARG A 12 -7.98 -1.57 22.38
CA ARG A 12 -8.12 -2.57 21.30
C ARG A 12 -7.00 -2.47 20.27
N LEU A 13 -6.61 -1.25 19.87
CA LEU A 13 -5.46 -1.03 18.97
C LEU A 13 -4.15 -1.49 19.62
N ARG A 14 -3.93 -1.17 20.90
CA ARG A 14 -2.75 -1.63 21.66
C ARG A 14 -2.75 -3.15 21.91
N ALA A 15 -3.91 -3.79 22.02
CA ALA A 15 -4.02 -5.25 22.15
C ALA A 15 -3.72 -5.94 20.81
N ALA A 16 -4.22 -5.40 19.70
CA ALA A 16 -3.87 -5.85 18.35
C ALA A 16 -2.36 -5.70 18.07
N GLN A 17 -1.76 -4.58 18.51
CA GLN A 17 -0.32 -4.33 18.35
C GLN A 17 0.57 -5.20 19.26
N ARG A 18 0.07 -5.67 20.41
CA ARG A 18 0.82 -6.56 21.33
C ARG A 18 0.76 -8.05 20.94
N GLY A 19 -0.14 -8.42 20.04
CA GLY A 19 -0.27 -9.78 19.49
C GLY A 19 0.37 -9.97 18.11
N ALA A 20 1.08 -8.97 17.57
CA ALA A 20 1.72 -9.02 16.26
C ALA A 20 3.01 -9.88 16.25
N GLY A 21 2.97 -11.05 16.89
CA GLY A 21 3.85 -12.15 16.56
C GLY A 21 3.32 -12.80 15.29
N VAL A 22 3.89 -12.42 14.15
CA VAL A 22 4.07 -13.23 12.92
C VAL A 22 3.09 -14.42 12.79
N GLN A 23 1.79 -14.15 12.63
CA GLN A 23 0.84 -15.18 12.23
C GLN A 23 0.67 -15.14 10.71
N LYS A 24 1.72 -15.61 10.03
CA LYS A 24 1.66 -16.58 8.93
C LYS A 24 0.38 -16.52 8.07
N TYR A 25 0.19 -15.43 7.32
CA TYR A 25 -0.51 -15.53 6.04
C TYR A 25 0.54 -15.76 4.96
N LEU A 26 0.38 -16.93 4.37
CA LEU A 26 1.20 -17.56 3.34
C LEU A 26 1.48 -16.58 2.19
N ILE A 27 2.74 -16.59 1.77
CA ILE A 27 3.27 -16.13 0.48
C ILE A 27 2.17 -16.24 -0.60
N ILE A 28 1.86 -15.12 -1.27
CA ILE A 28 1.26 -15.18 -2.60
C ILE A 28 2.41 -14.87 -3.54
N PRO A 29 3.00 -15.92 -4.16
CA PRO A 29 3.93 -15.68 -5.23
C PRO A 29 3.12 -15.12 -6.40
N ASP A 30 3.58 -14.01 -6.97
CA ASP A 30 3.15 -13.62 -8.29
C ASP A 30 3.53 -14.77 -9.25
N LYS A 31 2.59 -15.13 -10.15
CA LYS A 31 2.55 -16.23 -11.15
C LYS A 31 1.74 -17.47 -10.73
N GLU A 32 0.58 -17.65 -11.36
CA GLU A 32 -0.26 -18.87 -11.39
C GLU A 32 -0.97 -19.29 -10.08
N GLY A 33 -2.07 -18.59 -9.74
CA GLY A 33 -3.24 -19.18 -9.04
C GLY A 33 -3.13 -19.55 -7.55
N CYS A 34 -3.41 -18.59 -6.65
CA CYS A 34 -4.02 -18.86 -5.33
C CYS A 34 -4.64 -17.57 -4.72
N PRO A 35 -5.78 -17.62 -4.01
CA PRO A 35 -6.69 -16.47 -3.92
C PRO A 35 -6.35 -15.54 -2.75
N THR A 36 -5.99 -14.28 -3.05
CA THR A 36 -6.19 -13.16 -2.12
C THR A 36 -7.69 -12.92 -1.98
N MET A 37 -8.37 -13.56 -1.03
CA MET A 37 -9.80 -13.27 -0.81
C MET A 37 -9.98 -12.04 0.09
N SER A 38 -9.63 -10.89 -0.47
CA SER A 38 -10.47 -9.71 -0.30
C SER A 38 -11.74 -9.98 -1.12
N SER A 39 -12.88 -10.17 -0.44
CA SER A 39 -14.16 -10.45 -1.11
C SER A 39 -14.83 -9.18 -1.66
N ASN A 40 -14.38 -8.00 -1.24
CA ASN A 40 -14.91 -6.74 -1.74
C ASN A 40 -14.19 -6.32 -3.05
N PRO A 41 -14.92 -6.22 -4.18
CA PRO A 41 -14.33 -5.87 -5.48
C PRO A 41 -13.65 -4.49 -5.46
N SER A 42 -14.10 -3.56 -4.61
CA SER A 42 -13.47 -2.25 -4.47
C SER A 42 -12.09 -2.33 -3.81
N THR A 43 -11.94 -3.16 -2.76
CA THR A 43 -10.64 -3.35 -2.10
C THR A 43 -9.66 -4.04 -3.03
N VAL A 44 -10.10 -5.09 -3.75
CA VAL A 44 -9.29 -5.79 -4.75
C VAL A 44 -8.82 -4.84 -5.84
N HIS A 45 -9.73 -4.01 -6.38
CA HIS A 45 -9.38 -3.02 -7.40
C HIS A 45 -8.37 -2.00 -6.88
N LEU A 46 -8.52 -1.52 -5.64
CA LEU A 46 -7.57 -0.55 -5.06
C LEU A 46 -6.20 -1.16 -4.77
N LEU A 47 -6.13 -2.43 -4.35
CA LEU A 47 -4.86 -3.12 -4.13
C LEU A 47 -4.05 -3.28 -5.44
N SER A 48 -4.72 -3.53 -6.57
CA SER A 48 -4.02 -3.67 -7.86
C SER A 48 -3.30 -2.38 -8.30
N LEU A 49 -3.79 -1.22 -7.87
CA LEU A 49 -3.16 0.08 -8.12
C LEU A 49 -1.79 0.20 -7.43
N PHE A 50 -1.45 -0.65 -6.46
CA PHE A 50 -0.13 -0.67 -5.83
C PHE A 50 0.88 -1.58 -6.54
N SER A 51 0.51 -2.22 -7.66
CA SER A 51 1.50 -2.90 -8.52
C SER A 51 2.61 -1.93 -8.90
N TYR A 52 3.86 -2.40 -8.83
CA TYR A 52 5.03 -1.57 -9.10
C TYR A 52 6.03 -2.21 -10.07
N MET A 53 5.87 -3.49 -10.40
CA MET A 53 6.76 -4.23 -11.31
C MET A 53 6.86 -3.61 -12.71
N HIS A 54 5.85 -2.84 -13.12
CA HIS A 54 5.82 -2.15 -14.42
C HIS A 54 6.68 -0.87 -14.45
N LEU A 55 7.14 -0.38 -13.30
CA LEU A 55 7.94 0.85 -13.21
C LEU A 55 9.43 0.56 -13.48
N PRO A 56 10.21 1.55 -13.94
CA PRO A 56 11.66 1.47 -13.97
C PRO A 56 12.26 1.13 -12.59
N PRO A 57 13.40 0.42 -12.51
CA PRO A 57 13.97 -0.04 -11.24
C PRO A 57 14.14 1.03 -10.16
N SER A 58 14.52 2.26 -10.52
CA SER A 58 14.68 3.37 -9.56
C SER A 58 13.35 3.77 -8.92
N LEU A 59 12.25 3.75 -9.68
CA LEU A 59 10.91 4.10 -9.20
C LEU A 59 10.23 2.94 -8.46
N GLN A 60 10.62 1.69 -8.74
CA GLN A 60 10.12 0.53 -7.98
C GLN A 60 10.45 0.64 -6.49
N ILE A 61 11.62 1.18 -6.15
CA ILE A 61 12.09 1.30 -4.75
C ILE A 61 11.12 2.13 -3.90
N VAL A 62 10.62 3.24 -4.43
CA VAL A 62 9.66 4.08 -3.70
C VAL A 62 8.27 3.46 -3.72
N SER A 63 7.81 2.97 -4.88
CA SER A 63 6.46 2.41 -5.04
C SER A 63 6.24 1.14 -4.21
N ARG A 64 7.26 0.28 -4.08
CA ARG A 64 7.23 -0.95 -3.27
C ARG A 64 6.85 -0.68 -1.81
N LYS A 65 7.29 0.43 -1.22
CA LYS A 65 6.95 0.79 0.17
C LYS A 65 5.44 0.94 0.37
N PHE A 66 4.76 1.48 -0.63
CA PHE A 66 3.31 1.67 -0.60
C PHE A 66 2.57 0.36 -0.87
N HIS A 67 3.10 -0.49 -1.75
CA HIS A 67 2.60 -1.85 -1.94
C HIS A 67 2.61 -2.64 -0.63
N ASP A 68 3.78 -2.75 -0.01
CA ASP A 68 3.95 -3.56 1.20
C ASP A 68 3.05 -3.02 2.34
N LEU A 69 2.97 -1.70 2.49
CA LEU A 69 2.09 -1.05 3.46
C LEU A 69 0.60 -1.27 3.15
N ALA A 70 0.16 -1.19 1.90
CA ALA A 70 -1.24 -1.39 1.53
C ALA A 70 -1.71 -2.81 1.88
N HIS A 71 -0.89 -3.82 1.58
CA HIS A 71 -1.18 -5.21 1.90
C HIS A 71 -1.19 -5.47 3.41
N ASP A 72 -0.24 -4.90 4.15
CA ASP A 72 -0.19 -5.00 5.62
C ASP A 72 -1.42 -4.37 6.27
N LEU A 73 -1.83 -3.18 5.82
CA LEU A 73 -3.01 -2.48 6.36
C LEU A 73 -4.30 -3.27 6.11
N VAL A 74 -4.50 -3.81 4.90
CA VAL A 74 -5.68 -4.65 4.60
C VAL A 74 -5.65 -5.93 5.43
N SER A 75 -4.49 -6.56 5.57
CA SER A 75 -4.34 -7.76 6.40
C SER A 75 -4.62 -7.48 7.89
N THR A 76 -4.27 -6.29 8.38
CA THR A 76 -4.40 -5.92 9.79
C THR A 76 -5.82 -5.50 10.15
N TYR A 77 -6.47 -4.70 9.30
CA TYR A 77 -7.75 -4.05 9.63
C TYR A 77 -8.96 -4.67 8.93
N GLY A 78 -8.74 -5.55 7.95
CA GLY A 78 -9.82 -6.21 7.20
C GLY A 78 -10.56 -5.25 6.26
N GLU A 79 -11.75 -5.67 5.83
CA GLU A 79 -12.57 -4.92 4.87
C GLU A 79 -13.56 -3.96 5.54
N GLY A 80 -13.78 -2.80 4.91
CA GLY A 80 -14.73 -1.80 5.37
C GLY A 80 -14.67 -0.50 4.58
N PRO A 81 -15.63 0.43 4.80
CA PRO A 81 -15.64 1.72 4.10
C PRO A 81 -14.36 2.53 4.36
N GLU A 82 -13.85 2.51 5.59
CA GLU A 82 -12.61 3.19 5.96
C GLU A 82 -11.38 2.53 5.33
N THR A 83 -11.38 1.21 5.11
CA THR A 83 -10.30 0.51 4.37
C THR A 83 -10.20 1.04 2.94
N SER A 84 -11.33 1.19 2.24
CA SER A 84 -11.34 1.76 0.89
C SER A 84 -10.91 3.24 0.86
N ALA A 85 -11.26 4.02 1.89
CA ALA A 85 -10.85 5.41 2.02
C ALA A 85 -9.35 5.54 2.32
N MET A 86 -8.82 4.68 3.19
CA MET A 86 -7.40 4.57 3.50
C MET A 86 -6.59 4.18 2.27
N LEU A 87 -7.01 3.16 1.53
CA LEU A 87 -6.31 2.71 0.31
C LEU A 87 -6.26 3.82 -0.76
N ARG A 88 -7.37 4.52 -1.01
CA ARG A 88 -7.38 5.66 -1.96
C ARG A 88 -6.38 6.75 -1.58
N LYS A 89 -6.37 7.16 -0.31
CA LYS A 89 -5.39 8.15 0.21
C LYS A 89 -3.96 7.65 0.05
N LEU A 90 -3.74 6.35 0.26
CA LEU A 90 -2.42 5.77 0.12
C LEU A 90 -1.96 5.70 -1.34
N VAL A 91 -2.87 5.47 -2.31
CA VAL A 91 -2.57 5.57 -3.74
C VAL A 91 -2.15 6.99 -4.11
N GLU A 92 -2.89 8.01 -3.66
CA GLU A 92 -2.54 9.42 -3.91
C GLU A 92 -1.15 9.76 -3.34
N ALA A 93 -0.83 9.27 -2.14
CA ALA A 93 0.48 9.45 -1.53
C ALA A 93 1.60 8.75 -2.32
N LYS A 94 1.35 7.52 -2.81
CA LYS A 94 2.28 6.78 -3.67
C LYS A 94 2.58 7.58 -4.94
N ASP A 95 1.55 8.08 -5.61
CA ASP A 95 1.69 8.80 -6.87
C ASP A 95 2.46 10.12 -6.68
N CYS A 96 2.25 10.83 -5.58
CA CYS A 96 3.06 11.99 -5.19
C CYS A 96 4.54 11.61 -5.00
N ALA A 97 4.82 10.52 -4.30
CA ALA A 97 6.19 10.07 -4.05
C ALA A 97 6.90 9.61 -5.33
N VAL A 98 6.20 8.90 -6.22
CA VAL A 98 6.73 8.49 -7.54
C VAL A 98 7.01 9.72 -8.42
N ARG A 99 6.10 10.69 -8.48
CA ARG A 99 6.33 11.95 -9.22
C ARG A 99 7.53 12.72 -8.67
N GLN A 100 7.69 12.80 -7.35
CA GLN A 100 8.86 13.42 -6.75
C GLN A 100 10.15 12.65 -7.12
N ALA A 101 10.12 11.32 -7.09
CA ALA A 101 11.25 10.49 -7.50
C ALA A 101 11.65 10.76 -8.95
N VAL A 102 10.70 10.90 -9.87
CA VAL A 102 10.96 11.28 -11.26
C VAL A 102 11.65 12.66 -11.37
N ILE A 103 11.24 13.64 -10.56
CA ILE A 103 11.85 14.98 -10.56
C ILE A 103 13.30 14.92 -10.05
N THR A 104 13.55 14.09 -9.03
CA THR A 104 14.85 14.01 -8.37
C THR A 104 15.80 13.01 -9.00
N ASP A 105 15.33 12.10 -9.87
CA ASP A 105 16.16 11.11 -10.54
C ASP A 105 16.83 11.75 -11.77
N PRO A 106 18.14 12.09 -11.69
CA PRO A 106 18.85 12.68 -12.82
C PRO A 106 18.95 11.70 -14.00
N GLY A 107 18.89 10.39 -13.74
CA GLY A 107 18.99 9.36 -14.78
C GLY A 107 17.74 9.25 -15.66
N LEU A 108 16.58 9.70 -15.17
CA LEU A 108 15.32 9.70 -15.93
C LEU A 108 15.04 11.06 -16.60
N THR A 109 15.68 12.13 -16.13
CA THR A 109 15.47 13.50 -16.60
C THR A 109 16.52 13.97 -17.61
N ALA A 110 17.71 13.36 -17.63
CA ALA A 110 18.80 13.69 -18.55
C ALA A 110 18.47 13.44 -20.04
N ASP A 111 17.48 12.60 -20.35
CA ASP A 111 17.06 12.29 -21.72
C ASP A 111 16.04 13.31 -22.30
N ARG A 112 15.65 14.34 -21.53
CA ARG A 112 14.67 15.35 -21.99
C ARG A 112 15.30 16.55 -22.70
N ASN A 113 16.56 16.46 -23.12
CA ASN A 113 17.28 17.54 -23.81
C ASN A 113 17.88 17.08 -25.14
N VAL A 114 17.02 16.55 -26.02
CA VAL A 114 17.31 16.39 -27.45
C VAL A 114 16.36 17.34 -28.21
N ASP A 115 17.00 18.37 -28.77
CA ASP A 115 16.57 19.35 -29.80
C ASP A 115 15.42 20.33 -29.51
#